data_AF-A0A919K5N8-F1
#
_entry.id   AF-A0A919K5N8-F1
#
_cell.length_a   1.000
_cell.length_b   1.000
_cell.length_c   1.000
_cell.angle_alpha   90.00
_cell.angle_beta   90.00
_cell.angle_gamma   90.00
#
_symmetry.space_group_name_H-M   'P 1'
#
loop_
_entity.id
_entity.type
_entity.pdbx_description
1 polymer ?
#
loop_
_entity_poly.entity_id
_entity_poly.type
_entity_poly.pdbx_seq_one_letter_code
_entity_poly.pdbx_strand_id
1 'polypeptide(L)'
;MKKLSLVAGALALVIAGGLGVVFAGAAGAGQTGLRAADPSVLRVGATYVSVQSMNGGLAVRQASSPDGLAGAAARQVWSDTRGRGEVWAPEIVMDDGRYYIYFAAGVGAAHRMFVISSAVADSGYTAETQLALPDNKWAIDGTLFTFGGQRWFVWSGWAGDTNVEQNIYLARMSNPTTPTGPRYVISQPRESWERVVGNPFINEGPEPIRDPNGQLHIVYSANGSWSDQYCLADLRLRAGGDPTYVWDWYKSNGCLFGSNRATMMAGWDPTLAANGPGHHTFVLLHGDIATSPPAGPRFPLMYHAVAKGTPYSWANRFWYTGTFCWWGNTTYRRANVPGATSDTGFSLKFFE
;
A
#
# COMPACT_ATOMS: atom_id res chain seq x y z
N MET A 1 -1.35 22.13 89.20
CA MET A 1 -1.66 20.71 88.91
C MET A 1 -3.17 20.52 88.82
N LYS A 2 -3.74 20.39 87.60
CA LYS A 2 -4.89 19.52 87.25
C LYS A 2 -5.46 19.92 85.89
N LYS A 3 -5.37 18.95 84.97
CA LYS A 3 -6.29 18.56 83.89
C LYS A 3 -6.77 19.64 82.91
N LEU A 4 -6.22 19.59 81.69
CA LEU A 4 -6.97 19.93 80.47
C LEU A 4 -7.26 18.62 79.71
N SER A 5 -8.54 18.40 79.46
CA SER A 5 -9.11 17.26 78.75
C SER A 5 -9.14 17.52 77.23
N LEU A 6 -8.83 16.46 76.49
CA LEU A 6 -8.91 16.34 75.03
C LEU A 6 -10.34 16.62 74.51
N VAL A 7 -10.42 17.29 73.36
CA VAL A 7 -11.49 17.08 72.39
C VAL A 7 -10.84 16.86 71.02
N ALA A 8 -11.06 15.67 70.47
CA ALA A 8 -10.61 15.26 69.15
C ALA A 8 -11.60 15.78 68.08
N GLY A 9 -11.11 16.55 67.11
CA GLY A 9 -11.84 16.89 65.90
C GLY A 9 -11.14 16.24 64.71
N ALA A 10 -11.76 15.23 64.12
CA ALA A 10 -11.28 14.58 62.90
C ALA A 10 -11.46 15.51 61.70
N LEU A 11 -10.35 15.84 61.03
CA LEU A 11 -10.32 16.60 59.79
C LEU A 11 -10.50 15.63 58.61
N ALA A 12 -11.67 15.61 57.99
CA ALA A 12 -11.89 14.87 56.75
C ALA A 12 -11.36 15.71 55.57
N LEU A 13 -10.21 15.31 55.02
CA LEU A 13 -9.64 15.90 53.81
C LEU A 13 -10.32 15.25 52.59
N VAL A 14 -11.24 15.96 51.95
CA VAL A 14 -11.82 15.54 50.67
C VAL A 14 -10.82 15.90 49.57
N ILE A 15 -10.05 14.92 49.10
CA ILE A 15 -9.22 15.06 47.89
C ILE A 15 -10.16 14.94 46.69
N ALA A 16 -10.53 16.07 46.09
CA ALA A 16 -11.19 16.10 44.79
C ALA A 16 -10.17 15.77 43.69
N GLY A 17 -10.00 14.47 43.43
CA GLY A 17 -9.27 13.98 42.27
C GLY A 17 -10.08 14.26 41.00
N GLY A 18 -9.80 15.36 40.32
CA GLY A 18 -10.33 15.61 38.99
C GLY A 18 -9.78 14.58 38.01
N LEU A 19 -10.57 13.55 37.68
CA LEU A 19 -10.33 12.74 36.51
C LEU A 19 -10.51 13.66 35.28
N GLY A 20 -9.39 14.06 34.67
CA GLY A 20 -9.41 14.59 33.32
C GLY A 20 -9.88 13.48 32.38
N VAL A 21 -11.12 13.59 31.91
CA VAL A 21 -11.63 12.76 30.82
C VAL A 21 -10.90 13.20 29.56
N VAL A 22 -9.90 12.42 29.14
CA VAL A 22 -9.34 12.54 27.80
C VAL A 22 -10.39 11.98 26.85
N PHE A 23 -11.12 12.87 26.16
CA PHE A 23 -11.95 12.45 25.05
C PHE A 23 -11.03 12.03 23.91
N ALA A 24 -10.81 10.72 23.77
CA ALA A 24 -10.39 10.17 22.49
C ALA A 24 -11.51 10.48 21.49
N GLY A 25 -11.23 11.32 20.49
CA GLY A 25 -12.15 11.52 19.37
C GLY A 25 -12.51 10.16 18.75
N ALA A 26 -13.71 10.04 18.19
CA ALA A 26 -14.15 8.80 17.58
C ALA A 26 -13.15 8.37 16.49
N ALA A 27 -12.37 7.33 16.76
CA ALA A 27 -11.64 6.61 15.72
C ALA A 27 -12.70 5.99 14.79
N GLY A 28 -12.76 6.49 13.55
CA GLY A 28 -13.55 5.86 12.49
C GLY A 28 -13.04 4.44 12.27
N ALA A 29 -13.94 3.52 11.90
CA ALA A 29 -13.57 2.12 11.67
C ALA A 29 -12.32 2.03 10.77
N GLY A 30 -11.32 1.27 11.22
CA GLY A 30 -10.07 1.02 10.50
C GLY A 30 -8.90 1.96 10.79
N GLN A 31 -9.11 3.21 11.23
CA GLN A 31 -7.98 4.14 11.41
C GLN A 31 -7.05 3.72 12.56
N THR A 32 -5.76 3.53 12.26
CA THR A 32 -4.74 3.22 13.27
C THR A 32 -4.09 4.49 13.86
N GLY A 33 -3.28 4.32 14.91
CA GLY A 33 -2.47 5.40 15.49
C GLY A 33 -1.25 5.83 14.65
N LEU A 34 -0.95 5.15 13.53
CA LEU A 34 0.20 5.45 12.69
C LEU A 34 -0.14 6.57 11.71
N ARG A 35 0.33 7.78 12.01
CA ARG A 35 0.31 8.92 11.08
C ARG A 35 1.41 8.78 10.04
N ALA A 36 1.18 7.89 9.08
CA ALA A 36 2.10 7.52 8.03
C ALA A 36 1.33 7.28 6.71
N ALA A 37 2.09 7.15 5.62
CA ALA A 37 1.59 6.77 4.31
C ALA A 37 2.15 5.40 3.91
N ASP A 38 1.61 4.87 2.83
CA ASP A 38 2.18 3.73 2.07
C ASP A 38 2.48 2.50 2.95
N PRO A 39 1.47 1.93 3.65
CA PRO A 39 1.66 0.72 4.42
C PRO A 39 2.09 -0.46 3.56
N SER A 40 3.18 -1.11 3.96
CA SER A 40 3.55 -2.44 3.48
C SER A 40 3.62 -3.42 4.65
N VAL A 41 2.87 -4.52 4.54
CA VAL A 41 2.70 -5.50 5.61
C VAL A 41 2.59 -6.90 5.05
N LEU A 42 3.50 -7.78 5.48
CA LEU A 42 3.39 -9.21 5.26
C LEU A 42 3.06 -9.96 6.55
N ARG A 43 2.57 -11.20 6.40
CA ARG A 43 2.34 -12.12 7.52
C ARG A 43 3.41 -13.22 7.55
N VAL A 44 3.93 -13.56 8.73
CA VAL A 44 4.84 -14.69 8.97
C VAL A 44 4.27 -15.52 10.12
N GLY A 45 3.64 -16.65 9.80
CA GLY A 45 2.91 -17.46 10.80
C GLY A 45 1.79 -16.65 11.47
N ALA A 46 1.93 -16.35 12.76
CA ALA A 46 0.97 -15.52 13.52
C ALA A 46 1.40 -14.05 13.64
N THR A 47 2.57 -13.69 13.12
CA THR A 47 3.15 -12.34 13.24
C THR A 47 2.88 -11.54 11.97
N TYR A 48 2.54 -10.27 12.15
CA TYR A 48 2.46 -9.27 11.10
C TYR A 48 3.72 -8.42 11.15
N VAL A 49 4.40 -8.27 10.02
CA VAL A 49 5.63 -7.49 9.90
C VAL A 49 5.33 -6.33 8.96
N SER A 50 5.47 -5.10 9.44
CA SER A 50 5.32 -3.91 8.62
C SER A 50 6.64 -3.21 8.40
N VAL A 51 6.78 -2.54 7.26
CA VAL A 51 7.83 -1.55 7.04
C VAL A 51 7.20 -0.18 6.78
N GLN A 52 7.86 0.87 7.26
CA GLN A 52 7.46 2.25 7.02
C GLN A 52 8.68 3.14 6.78
N SER A 53 8.51 4.19 5.97
CA SER A 53 9.45 5.31 5.97
C SER A 53 9.37 6.05 7.31
N MET A 54 10.51 6.27 7.95
CA MET A 54 10.60 6.94 9.25
C MET A 54 11.97 7.60 9.41
N ASN A 55 12.00 8.86 9.84
CA ASN A 55 13.22 9.59 10.17
C ASN A 55 14.31 9.58 9.07
N GLY A 56 13.93 9.71 7.79
CA GLY A 56 14.87 9.64 6.67
C GLY A 56 15.46 8.24 6.42
N GLY A 57 14.80 7.20 6.94
CA GLY A 57 15.18 5.81 6.78
C GLY A 57 13.96 4.90 6.78
N LEU A 58 14.21 3.64 7.15
CA LEU A 58 13.21 2.58 7.14
C LEU A 58 13.11 1.97 8.52
N ALA A 59 11.89 1.78 9.01
CA ALA A 59 11.64 1.13 10.28
C ALA A 59 10.67 -0.05 10.11
N VAL A 60 10.97 -1.14 10.82
CA VAL A 60 10.14 -2.34 10.87
C VAL A 60 9.42 -2.44 12.21
N ARG A 61 8.16 -2.89 12.19
CA ARG A 61 7.39 -3.26 13.38
C ARG A 61 6.91 -4.69 13.25
N GLN A 62 6.69 -5.34 14.40
CA GLN A 62 6.12 -6.68 14.47
C GLN A 62 4.99 -6.72 15.50
N ALA A 63 3.85 -7.30 15.14
CA ALA A 63 2.68 -7.42 16.02
C ALA A 63 1.90 -8.73 15.76
N SER A 64 0.97 -9.07 16.65
CA SER A 64 0.07 -10.23 16.49
C SER A 64 -1.22 -9.92 15.71
N SER A 65 -1.42 -8.66 15.31
CA SER A 65 -2.52 -8.23 14.44
C SER A 65 -2.12 -6.98 13.63
N PRO A 66 -2.80 -6.68 12.52
CA PRO A 66 -2.59 -5.45 11.77
C PRO A 66 -2.77 -4.19 12.64
N ASP A 67 -3.84 -4.11 13.44
CA ASP A 67 -4.06 -2.97 14.35
C ASP A 67 -2.95 -2.83 15.40
N GLY A 68 -2.42 -3.96 15.88
CA GLY A 68 -1.37 -4.00 16.88
C GLY A 68 -0.05 -3.37 16.41
N LEU A 69 0.16 -3.23 15.10
CA LEU A 69 1.36 -2.58 14.55
C LEU A 69 1.49 -1.13 15.01
N ALA A 70 0.38 -0.42 15.25
CA ALA A 70 0.42 0.96 15.70
C ALA A 70 0.99 1.14 17.11
N GLY A 71 0.85 0.12 17.97
CA GLY A 71 1.42 0.10 19.32
C GLY A 71 2.78 -0.60 19.42
N ALA A 72 3.19 -1.35 18.39
CA ALA A 72 4.44 -2.09 18.39
C ALA A 72 5.65 -1.16 18.28
N ALA A 73 6.79 -1.53 18.88
CA ALA A 73 8.02 -0.74 18.79
C ALA A 73 8.57 -0.71 17.34
N ALA A 74 8.91 0.49 16.85
CA ALA A 74 9.63 0.65 15.58
C ALA A 74 11.12 0.37 15.77
N ARG A 75 11.67 -0.49 14.94
CA ARG A 75 13.11 -0.76 14.85
C ARG A 75 13.62 -0.18 13.54
N GLN A 76 14.50 0.82 13.63
CA GLN A 76 15.15 1.37 12.45
C GLN A 76 16.11 0.34 11.85
N VAL A 77 15.83 -0.10 10.63
CA VAL A 77 16.58 -1.17 9.94
C VAL A 77 17.55 -0.63 8.89
N TRP A 78 17.31 0.59 8.41
CA TRP A 78 18.18 1.29 7.46
C TRP A 78 18.03 2.79 7.61
N SER A 79 19.04 3.56 7.18
CA SER A 79 19.01 5.02 7.18
C SER A 79 19.79 5.56 6.01
N ASP A 80 19.32 6.69 5.46
CA ASP A 80 20.01 7.36 4.37
C ASP A 80 21.29 8.05 4.85
N THR A 81 22.38 7.29 4.81
CA THR A 81 23.73 7.79 5.12
C THR A 81 24.40 8.49 3.95
N ARG A 82 23.77 8.50 2.77
CA ARG A 82 24.33 9.06 1.53
C ARG A 82 23.64 10.35 1.08
N GLY A 83 22.66 10.84 1.85
CA GLY A 83 21.95 12.08 1.56
C GLY A 83 21.18 12.03 0.24
N ARG A 84 20.58 10.87 -0.08
CA ARG A 84 19.69 10.69 -1.23
C ARG A 84 18.41 11.52 -1.11
N GLY A 85 17.86 11.61 0.11
CA GLY A 85 16.59 12.28 0.39
C GLY A 85 15.38 11.48 -0.11
N GLU A 86 14.19 11.94 0.28
CA GLU A 86 12.88 11.46 -0.21
C GLU A 86 12.75 9.92 -0.20
N VAL A 87 12.94 9.31 0.98
CA VAL A 87 12.80 7.86 1.19
C VAL A 87 11.31 7.49 1.27
N TRP A 88 10.77 6.88 0.22
CA TRP A 88 9.32 6.66 0.06
C TRP A 88 8.94 5.19 -0.10
N ALA A 89 7.71 4.90 0.31
CA ALA A 89 6.96 3.68 0.00
C ALA A 89 7.78 2.38 0.05
N PRO A 90 8.30 2.01 1.24
CA PRO A 90 9.00 0.75 1.36
C PRO A 90 8.02 -0.41 1.28
N GLU A 91 8.37 -1.43 0.49
CA GLU A 91 7.62 -2.67 0.34
C GLU A 91 8.44 -3.84 0.86
N ILE A 92 7.91 -4.60 1.84
CA ILE A 92 8.55 -5.79 2.38
C ILE A 92 7.94 -7.06 1.77
N VAL A 93 8.79 -7.92 1.23
CA VAL A 93 8.42 -9.26 0.74
C VAL A 93 9.43 -10.29 1.20
N MET A 94 9.07 -11.57 1.11
CA MET A 94 10.00 -12.67 1.29
C MET A 94 10.17 -13.47 0.01
N ASP A 95 11.42 -13.77 -0.33
CA ASP A 95 11.78 -14.60 -1.48
C ASP A 95 12.92 -15.55 -1.08
N ASP A 96 12.76 -16.86 -1.38
CA ASP A 96 13.69 -17.92 -0.99
C ASP A 96 14.16 -17.85 0.49
N GLY A 97 13.22 -17.56 1.39
CA GLY A 97 13.45 -17.50 2.84
C GLY A 97 14.20 -16.27 3.33
N ARG A 98 14.38 -15.25 2.48
CA ARG A 98 15.01 -13.97 2.83
C ARG A 98 14.02 -12.83 2.70
N TYR A 99 14.11 -11.85 3.58
CA TYR A 99 13.34 -10.62 3.50
C TYR A 99 14.04 -9.63 2.58
N TYR A 100 13.25 -8.98 1.73
CA TYR A 100 13.66 -7.88 0.88
C TYR A 100 12.77 -6.69 1.17
N ILE A 101 13.38 -5.52 1.39
CA ILE A 101 12.65 -4.26 1.45
C ILE A 101 13.06 -3.45 0.22
N TYR A 102 12.09 -3.21 -0.67
CA TYR A 102 12.21 -2.33 -1.82
C TYR A 102 11.73 -0.95 -1.44
N PHE A 103 12.38 0.12 -1.89
CA PHE A 103 11.96 1.49 -1.56
C PHE A 103 12.46 2.48 -2.60
N ALA A 104 11.81 3.63 -2.69
CA ALA A 104 12.28 4.73 -3.52
C ALA A 104 13.15 5.69 -2.70
N ALA A 105 14.19 6.26 -3.32
CA ALA A 105 14.96 7.35 -2.75
C ALA A 105 15.56 8.25 -3.86
N GLY A 106 15.84 9.51 -3.54
CA GLY A 106 16.39 10.51 -4.46
C GLY A 106 15.47 11.72 -4.58
N VAL A 107 16.00 12.92 -4.80
CA VAL A 107 15.16 14.14 -4.88
C VAL A 107 14.64 14.41 -6.29
N GLY A 108 13.34 14.70 -6.42
CA GLY A 108 12.73 15.11 -7.69
C GLY A 108 12.89 14.06 -8.80
N ALA A 109 13.49 14.42 -9.94
CA ALA A 109 13.70 13.50 -11.07
C ALA A 109 14.74 12.37 -10.77
N ALA A 110 15.45 12.46 -9.64
CA ALA A 110 16.48 11.51 -9.26
C ALA A 110 15.95 10.25 -8.56
N HIS A 111 14.65 10.15 -8.25
CA HIS A 111 14.10 8.95 -7.61
C HIS A 111 14.41 7.69 -8.40
N ARG A 112 14.95 6.70 -7.70
CA ARG A 112 15.17 5.33 -8.20
C ARG A 112 14.72 4.33 -7.15
N MET A 113 14.52 3.10 -7.58
CA MET A 113 14.26 1.98 -6.68
C MET A 113 15.56 1.43 -6.10
N PHE A 114 15.53 1.13 -4.81
CA PHE A 114 16.58 0.51 -4.03
C PHE A 114 16.05 -0.74 -3.33
N VAL A 115 16.96 -1.62 -2.94
CA VAL A 115 16.65 -2.83 -2.18
C VAL A 115 17.68 -3.06 -1.09
N ILE A 116 17.20 -3.48 0.09
CA ILE A 116 17.99 -4.06 1.18
C ILE A 116 17.46 -5.45 1.49
N SER A 117 18.30 -6.35 2.01
CA SER A 117 17.85 -7.70 2.36
C SER A 117 18.35 -8.16 3.72
N SER A 118 17.62 -9.08 4.35
CA SER A 118 18.00 -9.72 5.61
C SER A 118 17.49 -11.16 5.69
N ALA A 119 18.12 -11.98 6.53
CA ALA A 119 17.57 -13.27 6.96
C ALA A 119 16.54 -13.13 8.09
N VAL A 120 16.48 -11.96 8.74
CA VAL A 120 15.60 -11.66 9.87
C VAL A 120 14.74 -10.44 9.54
N ALA A 121 13.45 -10.51 9.86
CA ALA A 121 12.46 -9.54 9.39
C ALA A 121 12.75 -8.09 9.80
N ASP A 122 13.37 -7.87 10.97
CA ASP A 122 13.43 -6.56 11.63
C ASP A 122 14.85 -6.11 12.03
N SER A 123 15.89 -6.78 11.52
CA SER A 123 17.29 -6.48 11.85
C SER A 123 18.24 -7.10 10.83
N GLY A 124 19.52 -6.67 10.84
CA GLY A 124 20.56 -7.30 10.03
C GLY A 124 20.48 -7.03 8.53
N TYR A 125 19.78 -5.97 8.13
CA TYR A 125 19.67 -5.59 6.72
C TYR A 125 21.01 -5.14 6.14
N THR A 126 21.24 -5.48 4.86
CA THR A 126 22.42 -5.05 4.11
C THR A 126 22.42 -3.55 3.83
N ALA A 127 23.54 -3.03 3.32
CA ALA A 127 23.54 -1.73 2.63
C ALA A 127 22.60 -1.76 1.41
N GLU A 128 22.10 -0.59 1.00
CA GLU A 128 21.18 -0.50 -0.12
C GLU A 128 21.88 -0.75 -1.46
N THR A 129 21.19 -1.47 -2.33
CA THR A 129 21.57 -1.65 -3.74
C THR A 129 20.53 -0.95 -4.59
N GLN A 130 20.96 -0.08 -5.51
CA GLN A 130 20.04 0.49 -6.50
C GLN A 130 19.63 -0.61 -7.49
N LEU A 131 18.33 -0.78 -7.72
CA LEU A 131 17.85 -1.64 -8.80
C LEU A 131 18.15 -0.95 -10.14
N ALA A 132 18.94 -1.62 -10.98
CA ALA A 132 19.22 -1.18 -12.35
C ALA A 132 18.01 -1.45 -13.26
N LEU A 133 16.88 -0.78 -12.98
CA LEU A 133 15.67 -0.90 -13.78
C LEU A 133 15.94 -0.43 -15.23
N PRO A 134 15.30 -1.07 -16.24
CA PRO A 134 15.55 -0.72 -17.64
C PRO A 134 15.31 0.77 -17.93
N ASP A 135 16.14 1.32 -18.81
CA ASP A 135 16.19 2.74 -19.22
C ASP A 135 16.55 3.76 -18.12
N ASN A 136 16.75 3.31 -16.86
CA ASN A 136 17.17 4.13 -15.72
C ASN A 136 16.35 5.43 -15.57
N LYS A 137 15.02 5.32 -15.67
CA LYS A 137 14.08 6.44 -15.51
C LYS A 137 13.64 6.61 -14.05
N TRP A 138 12.95 7.72 -13.79
CA TRP A 138 12.28 7.96 -12.52
C TRP A 138 11.35 6.79 -12.19
N ALA A 139 11.48 6.25 -10.98
CA ALA A 139 10.78 5.05 -10.53
C ALA A 139 10.54 5.09 -9.02
N ILE A 140 9.29 4.79 -8.62
CA ILE A 140 8.84 4.66 -7.24
C ILE A 140 7.92 3.44 -7.07
N ASP A 141 7.55 3.13 -5.83
CA ASP A 141 6.47 2.19 -5.49
C ASP A 141 6.66 0.80 -6.11
N GLY A 142 7.89 0.30 -6.08
CA GLY A 142 8.24 -0.96 -6.73
C GLY A 142 8.17 -2.16 -5.80
N THR A 143 7.58 -3.27 -6.28
CA THR A 143 7.49 -4.53 -5.54
C THR A 143 7.85 -5.75 -6.40
N LEU A 144 8.40 -6.78 -5.76
CA LEU A 144 8.75 -8.07 -6.36
C LEU A 144 7.61 -9.07 -6.14
N PHE A 145 7.27 -9.85 -7.16
CA PHE A 145 6.40 -11.01 -7.02
C PHE A 145 6.78 -12.13 -7.98
N THR A 146 6.31 -13.35 -7.73
CA THR A 146 6.51 -14.49 -8.62
C THR A 146 5.19 -14.92 -9.26
N PHE A 147 5.17 -15.02 -10.59
CA PHE A 147 4.00 -15.50 -11.35
C PHE A 147 4.45 -16.38 -12.51
N GLY A 148 3.84 -17.56 -12.65
CA GLY A 148 4.20 -18.53 -13.70
C GLY A 148 5.64 -19.05 -13.59
N GLY A 149 6.20 -19.11 -12.37
CA GLY A 149 7.59 -19.49 -12.13
C GLY A 149 8.63 -18.43 -12.49
N GLN A 150 8.21 -17.23 -12.89
CA GLN A 150 9.07 -16.09 -13.19
C GLN A 150 8.92 -15.02 -12.10
N ARG A 151 10.06 -14.51 -11.61
CA ARG A 151 10.08 -13.30 -10.78
C ARG A 151 9.85 -12.06 -11.63
N TRP A 152 9.01 -11.17 -11.17
CA TRP A 152 8.67 -9.92 -11.81
C TRP A 152 8.85 -8.77 -10.83
N PHE A 153 9.22 -7.62 -11.35
CA PHE A 153 9.22 -6.36 -10.60
C PHE A 153 8.25 -5.40 -11.27
N VAL A 154 7.25 -4.94 -10.52
CA VAL A 154 6.26 -3.95 -10.96
C VAL A 154 6.50 -2.65 -10.22
N TRP A 155 6.36 -1.50 -10.89
CA TRP A 155 6.61 -0.19 -10.27
C TRP A 155 5.84 0.93 -10.99
N SER A 156 5.77 2.09 -10.33
CA SER A 156 5.32 3.35 -10.93
C SER A 156 6.49 4.13 -11.52
N GLY A 157 6.41 4.60 -12.76
CA GLY A 157 7.53 5.29 -13.39
C GLY A 157 7.17 6.33 -14.46
N TRP A 158 8.18 7.07 -14.90
CA TRP A 158 8.06 7.99 -16.04
C TRP A 158 8.48 7.33 -17.36
N ALA A 159 7.79 7.69 -18.44
CA ALA A 159 8.17 7.25 -19.79
C ALA A 159 9.53 7.84 -20.22
N GLY A 160 9.73 9.13 -19.97
CA GLY A 160 10.96 9.86 -20.25
C GLY A 160 11.59 10.45 -18.99
N ASP A 161 12.25 11.60 -19.15
CA ASP A 161 12.96 12.30 -18.07
C ASP A 161 12.17 13.48 -17.48
N THR A 162 10.93 13.65 -17.91
CA THR A 162 10.04 14.74 -17.48
C THR A 162 8.78 14.20 -16.81
N ASN A 163 8.29 14.97 -15.84
CA ASN A 163 7.10 14.64 -15.07
C ASN A 163 5.81 14.92 -15.85
N VAL A 164 5.50 14.08 -16.84
CA VAL A 164 4.30 14.18 -17.68
C VAL A 164 3.14 13.37 -17.10
N GLU A 165 3.42 12.12 -16.73
CA GLU A 165 2.49 11.18 -16.11
C GLU A 165 3.27 10.07 -15.40
N GLN A 166 2.62 9.40 -14.47
CA GLN A 166 3.12 8.16 -13.88
C GLN A 166 2.36 6.97 -14.47
N ASN A 167 3.10 5.95 -14.89
CA ASN A 167 2.58 4.73 -15.52
C ASN A 167 3.04 3.49 -14.73
N ILE A 168 2.28 2.41 -14.81
CA ILE A 168 2.68 1.12 -14.24
C ILE A 168 3.52 0.35 -15.25
N TYR A 169 4.72 -0.03 -14.85
CA TYR A 169 5.65 -0.84 -15.64
C TYR A 169 5.93 -2.18 -14.98
N LEU A 170 6.36 -3.14 -15.78
CA LEU A 170 6.75 -4.48 -15.40
C LEU A 170 8.09 -4.86 -16.06
N ALA A 171 8.94 -5.58 -15.34
CA ALA A 171 10.18 -6.17 -15.87
C ALA A 171 10.42 -7.55 -15.25
N ARG A 172 11.12 -8.42 -15.98
CA ARG A 172 11.55 -9.73 -15.45
C ARG A 172 12.72 -9.54 -14.49
N MET A 173 12.82 -10.41 -13.49
CA MET A 173 13.92 -10.43 -12.53
C MET A 173 14.62 -11.80 -12.60
N SER A 174 15.95 -11.83 -12.70
CA SER A 174 16.70 -13.10 -12.64
C SER A 174 16.92 -13.57 -11.20
N ASN A 175 16.97 -12.63 -10.27
CA ASN A 175 17.00 -12.82 -8.83
C ASN A 175 16.35 -11.58 -8.17
N PRO A 176 16.11 -11.57 -6.85
CA PRO A 176 15.43 -10.45 -6.16
C PRO A 176 16.06 -9.06 -6.32
N THR A 177 17.30 -8.94 -6.80
CA THR A 177 18.01 -7.65 -6.92
C THR A 177 18.40 -7.29 -8.35
N THR A 178 18.11 -8.14 -9.34
CA THR A 178 18.61 -7.99 -10.72
C THR A 178 17.48 -8.04 -11.75
N PRO A 179 17.04 -6.87 -12.26
CA PRO A 179 16.16 -6.78 -13.41
C PRO A 179 16.82 -7.32 -14.69
N THR A 180 16.02 -7.87 -15.59
CA THR A 180 16.47 -8.45 -16.86
C THR A 180 15.48 -8.16 -17.99
N GLY A 181 16.02 -7.90 -19.18
CA GLY A 181 15.22 -7.53 -20.34
C GLY A 181 14.72 -6.08 -20.32
N PRO A 182 13.76 -5.73 -21.19
CA PRO A 182 13.24 -4.38 -21.28
C PRO A 182 12.16 -4.12 -20.20
N ARG A 183 11.78 -2.84 -20.05
CA ARG A 183 10.58 -2.45 -19.29
C ARG A 183 9.35 -2.50 -20.19
N TYR A 184 8.24 -2.98 -19.65
CA TYR A 184 6.96 -3.08 -20.35
C TYR A 184 5.93 -2.21 -19.64
N VAL A 185 5.26 -1.33 -20.36
CA VAL A 185 4.12 -0.58 -19.81
C VAL A 185 2.90 -1.49 -19.78
N ILE A 186 2.23 -1.57 -18.64
CA ILE A 186 1.01 -2.37 -18.46
C ILE A 186 -0.21 -1.52 -18.10
N SER A 187 0.00 -0.28 -17.61
CA SER A 187 -1.08 0.70 -17.47
C SER A 187 -0.57 2.12 -17.62
N GLN A 188 -1.43 2.96 -18.18
CA GLN A 188 -1.28 4.41 -18.22
C GLN A 188 -2.62 5.05 -17.79
N PRO A 189 -2.62 6.24 -17.19
CA PRO A 189 -3.84 6.93 -16.80
C PRO A 189 -4.55 7.40 -18.08
N ARG A 190 -5.53 6.63 -18.56
CA ARG A 190 -6.21 6.88 -19.86
C ARG A 190 -7.71 6.95 -19.68
N GLU A 191 -8.23 6.36 -18.61
CA GLU A 191 -9.65 6.41 -18.32
C GLU A 191 -10.04 7.77 -17.73
N SER A 192 -11.27 8.21 -17.97
CA SER A 192 -11.77 9.49 -17.46
C SER A 192 -11.77 9.55 -15.93
N TRP A 193 -12.05 8.42 -15.27
CA TRP A 193 -12.05 8.31 -13.81
C TRP A 193 -10.64 8.31 -13.18
N GLU A 194 -9.58 8.09 -13.97
CA GLU A 194 -8.17 8.22 -13.56
C GLU A 194 -7.64 9.65 -13.70
N ARG A 195 -8.42 10.53 -14.35
CA ARG A 195 -8.02 11.87 -14.77
C ARG A 195 -8.88 12.97 -14.14
N VAL A 196 -9.48 12.67 -12.99
CA VAL A 196 -10.27 13.66 -12.24
C VAL A 196 -9.35 14.64 -11.53
N VAL A 197 -8.24 14.15 -10.96
CA VAL A 197 -7.21 14.97 -10.34
C VAL A 197 -5.85 14.58 -10.86
N GLY A 198 -5.15 15.52 -11.48
CA GLY A 198 -3.79 15.34 -11.95
C GLY A 198 -3.37 16.37 -12.99
N ASN A 199 -2.11 16.77 -12.92
CA ASN A 199 -1.28 17.33 -13.99
C ASN A 199 0.14 17.42 -13.40
N PRO A 200 0.86 16.28 -13.29
CA PRO A 200 0.69 15.01 -14.03
C PRO A 200 -0.46 14.10 -13.54
N PHE A 201 -0.96 13.24 -14.43
CA PHE A 201 -1.90 12.15 -14.08
C PHE A 201 -1.16 10.91 -13.60
N ILE A 202 -1.78 10.15 -12.70
CA ILE A 202 -1.08 9.17 -11.86
C ILE A 202 -1.72 7.78 -11.96
N ASN A 203 -0.89 6.77 -12.23
CA ASN A 203 -1.08 5.40 -11.77
C ASN A 203 0.16 5.06 -10.94
N GLU A 204 0.02 4.74 -9.65
CA GLU A 204 1.13 4.44 -8.74
C GLU A 204 0.76 3.36 -7.71
N GLY A 205 1.63 3.04 -6.75
CA GLY A 205 1.38 2.01 -5.73
C GLY A 205 0.86 0.65 -6.25
N PRO A 206 1.52 0.01 -7.25
CA PRO A 206 1.09 -1.28 -7.77
C PRO A 206 1.34 -2.42 -6.77
N GLU A 207 0.29 -3.20 -6.49
CA GLU A 207 0.29 -4.33 -5.60
C GLU A 207 -0.24 -5.59 -6.33
N PRO A 208 0.59 -6.63 -6.53
CA PRO A 208 0.21 -7.84 -7.25
C PRO A 208 -0.63 -8.78 -6.37
N ILE A 209 -1.59 -9.47 -6.98
CA ILE A 209 -2.40 -10.50 -6.31
C ILE A 209 -2.92 -11.52 -7.32
N ARG A 210 -3.21 -12.76 -6.88
CA ARG A 210 -3.65 -13.85 -7.75
C ARG A 210 -5.09 -14.26 -7.46
N ASP A 211 -5.92 -14.29 -8.48
CA ASP A 211 -7.33 -14.64 -8.34
C ASP A 211 -7.56 -16.16 -8.10
N PRO A 212 -8.77 -16.58 -7.70
CA PRO A 212 -9.11 -17.98 -7.48
C PRO A 212 -8.98 -18.87 -8.73
N ASN A 213 -9.02 -18.29 -9.94
CA ASN A 213 -8.78 -19.00 -11.20
C ASN A 213 -7.29 -19.03 -11.57
N GLY A 214 -6.44 -18.44 -10.73
CA GLY A 214 -5.01 -18.39 -10.90
C GLY A 214 -4.50 -17.28 -11.82
N GLN A 215 -5.34 -16.33 -12.22
CA GLN A 215 -4.97 -15.18 -13.04
C GLN A 215 -4.28 -14.10 -12.19
N LEU A 216 -3.35 -13.39 -12.81
CA LEU A 216 -2.64 -12.29 -12.18
C LEU A 216 -3.48 -11.00 -12.22
N HIS A 217 -3.52 -10.31 -11.09
CA HIS A 217 -4.00 -8.95 -10.98
C HIS A 217 -2.88 -8.04 -10.49
N ILE A 218 -2.87 -6.79 -10.96
CA ILE A 218 -2.09 -5.69 -10.38
C ILE A 218 -3.09 -4.62 -9.95
N VAL A 219 -3.24 -4.42 -8.65
CA VAL A 219 -4.07 -3.35 -8.10
C VAL A 219 -3.20 -2.13 -7.89
N TYR A 220 -3.66 -0.96 -8.28
CA TYR A 220 -2.86 0.27 -8.23
C TYR A 220 -3.71 1.44 -7.78
N SER A 221 -3.04 2.51 -7.35
CA SER A 221 -3.69 3.76 -7.00
C SER A 221 -3.76 4.72 -8.19
N ALA A 222 -4.88 5.40 -8.36
CA ALA A 222 -5.14 6.36 -9.44
C ALA A 222 -5.51 7.74 -8.88
N ASN A 223 -5.40 8.76 -9.75
CA ASN A 223 -5.54 10.20 -9.43
C ASN A 223 -4.41 10.73 -8.51
N GLY A 224 -4.34 12.05 -8.35
CA GLY A 224 -3.31 12.70 -7.53
C GLY A 224 -3.43 12.35 -6.05
N SER A 225 -2.34 11.84 -5.44
CA SER A 225 -2.28 11.42 -4.03
C SER A 225 -2.42 12.57 -3.02
N TRP A 226 -2.52 13.81 -3.50
CA TRP A 226 -2.82 15.03 -2.75
C TRP A 226 -4.33 15.37 -2.71
N SER A 227 -5.20 14.45 -3.10
CA SER A 227 -6.64 14.65 -3.16
C SER A 227 -7.44 13.48 -2.59
N ASP A 228 -8.66 13.77 -2.13
CA ASP A 228 -9.67 12.77 -1.76
C ASP A 228 -10.20 11.95 -2.95
N GLN A 229 -9.79 12.29 -4.17
CA GLN A 229 -10.08 11.55 -5.40
C GLN A 229 -9.12 10.37 -5.62
N TYR A 230 -8.11 10.22 -4.77
CA TYR A 230 -7.22 9.05 -4.77
C TYR A 230 -8.05 7.77 -4.56
N CYS A 231 -7.80 6.75 -5.36
CA CYS A 231 -8.60 5.53 -5.33
C CYS A 231 -7.79 4.33 -5.82
N LEU A 232 -8.22 3.11 -5.46
CA LEU A 232 -7.70 1.87 -6.03
C LEU A 232 -8.47 1.43 -7.27
N ALA A 233 -7.76 0.85 -8.23
CA ALA A 233 -8.29 0.17 -9.41
C ALA A 233 -7.42 -1.05 -9.73
N ASP A 234 -7.85 -1.93 -10.63
CA ASP A 234 -7.08 -3.13 -10.96
C ASP A 234 -6.87 -3.37 -12.46
N LEU A 235 -5.78 -4.06 -12.76
CA LEU A 235 -5.46 -4.66 -14.05
C LEU A 235 -5.53 -6.18 -13.89
N ARG A 236 -6.41 -6.85 -14.64
CA ARG A 236 -6.53 -8.31 -14.68
C ARG A 236 -5.89 -8.84 -15.95
N LEU A 237 -4.87 -9.69 -15.82
CA LEU A 237 -4.28 -10.39 -16.94
C LEU A 237 -5.25 -11.48 -17.42
N ARG A 238 -5.57 -11.51 -18.72
CA ARG A 238 -6.46 -12.54 -19.28
C ARG A 238 -5.89 -13.95 -19.07
N ALA A 239 -6.76 -14.97 -19.13
CA ALA A 239 -6.33 -16.36 -19.05
C ALA A 239 -5.31 -16.67 -20.16
N GLY A 240 -4.16 -17.23 -19.79
CA GLY A 240 -3.04 -17.47 -20.71
C GLY A 240 -2.47 -16.21 -21.37
N GLY A 241 -2.64 -15.04 -20.74
CA GLY A 241 -2.07 -13.78 -21.21
C GLY A 241 -0.57 -13.67 -20.97
N ASP A 242 0.11 -12.89 -21.80
CA ASP A 242 1.49 -12.47 -21.62
C ASP A 242 1.55 -11.21 -20.74
N PRO A 243 2.14 -11.26 -19.52
CA PRO A 243 2.29 -10.09 -18.65
C PRO A 243 2.98 -8.90 -19.32
N THR A 244 3.79 -9.13 -20.36
CA THR A 244 4.55 -8.09 -21.06
C THR A 244 3.77 -7.40 -22.18
N TYR A 245 2.59 -7.93 -22.54
CA TYR A 245 1.75 -7.39 -23.61
C TYR A 245 0.59 -6.58 -23.03
N VAL A 246 0.61 -5.25 -23.19
CA VAL A 246 -0.38 -4.34 -22.60
C VAL A 246 -1.84 -4.72 -22.91
N TRP A 247 -2.10 -5.25 -24.11
CA TRP A 247 -3.45 -5.63 -24.55
C TRP A 247 -3.92 -6.99 -24.01
N ASP A 248 -3.12 -7.70 -23.23
CA ASP A 248 -3.58 -8.85 -22.46
C ASP A 248 -4.13 -8.46 -21.09
N TRP A 249 -3.96 -7.21 -20.68
CA TRP A 249 -4.50 -6.65 -19.45
C TRP A 249 -5.88 -6.03 -19.67
N TYR A 250 -6.79 -6.30 -18.75
CA TYR A 250 -8.11 -5.69 -18.65
C TYR A 250 -8.14 -4.78 -17.43
N LYS A 251 -8.44 -3.49 -17.63
CA LYS A 251 -8.55 -2.50 -16.55
C LYS A 251 -9.97 -2.43 -16.01
N SER A 252 -10.14 -2.25 -14.69
CA SER A 252 -11.47 -2.04 -14.09
C SER A 252 -12.22 -0.88 -14.75
N ASN A 253 -13.56 -0.96 -14.78
CA ASN A 253 -14.40 0.07 -15.41
C ASN A 253 -14.60 1.32 -14.51
N GLY A 254 -13.72 1.54 -13.53
CA GLY A 254 -13.84 2.55 -12.48
C GLY A 254 -12.97 2.21 -11.27
N CYS A 255 -12.95 3.11 -10.28
CA CYS A 255 -12.35 2.87 -8.98
C CYS A 255 -13.08 1.73 -8.26
N LEU A 256 -12.33 0.83 -7.62
CA LEU A 256 -12.82 -0.26 -6.77
C LEU A 256 -12.83 0.12 -5.28
N PHE A 257 -11.99 1.07 -4.86
CA PHE A 257 -11.98 1.58 -3.49
C PHE A 257 -11.66 3.07 -3.51
N GLY A 258 -12.59 3.91 -3.08
CA GLY A 258 -12.46 5.36 -3.18
C GLY A 258 -13.64 6.09 -2.53
N SER A 259 -13.49 7.39 -2.31
CA SER A 259 -14.50 8.22 -1.64
C SER A 259 -15.45 8.96 -2.57
N ASN A 260 -15.17 9.01 -3.88
CA ASN A 260 -16.01 9.74 -4.84
C ASN A 260 -16.89 8.81 -5.67
N ARG A 261 -18.21 8.90 -5.47
CA ARG A 261 -19.20 8.11 -6.22
C ARG A 261 -19.07 8.26 -7.75
N ALA A 262 -18.65 9.41 -8.26
CA ALA A 262 -18.57 9.64 -9.70
C ALA A 262 -17.45 8.84 -10.40
N THR A 263 -16.41 8.42 -9.65
CA THR A 263 -15.30 7.62 -10.20
C THR A 263 -15.43 6.13 -9.90
N MET A 264 -16.32 5.73 -8.99
CA MET A 264 -16.51 4.33 -8.62
C MET A 264 -17.05 3.48 -9.78
N MET A 265 -16.56 2.25 -9.86
CA MET A 265 -17.14 1.23 -10.71
C MET A 265 -18.60 0.96 -10.33
N ALA A 266 -19.48 0.84 -11.33
CA ALA A 266 -20.89 0.54 -11.07
C ALA A 266 -21.04 -0.78 -10.28
N GLY A 267 -21.76 -0.72 -9.14
CA GLY A 267 -21.93 -1.85 -8.21
C GLY A 267 -20.96 -1.86 -7.02
N TRP A 268 -20.03 -0.90 -6.98
CA TRP A 268 -19.17 -0.60 -5.83
C TRP A 268 -19.64 0.67 -5.14
N ASP A 269 -19.49 0.68 -3.82
CA ASP A 269 -19.88 1.82 -2.99
C ASP A 269 -18.66 2.61 -2.54
N PRO A 270 -18.75 3.94 -2.46
CA PRO A 270 -17.70 4.75 -1.89
C PRO A 270 -17.47 4.44 -0.41
N THR A 271 -16.27 4.73 0.07
CA THR A 271 -15.95 4.74 1.49
C THR A 271 -16.83 5.73 2.27
N LEU A 272 -17.25 5.32 3.47
CA LEU A 272 -18.07 6.09 4.39
C LEU A 272 -17.22 6.83 5.43
N ALA A 273 -16.10 6.22 5.87
CA ALA A 273 -15.25 6.71 6.94
C ALA A 273 -13.90 7.27 6.46
N ALA A 274 -13.41 6.84 5.30
CA ALA A 274 -12.14 7.28 4.73
C ALA A 274 -12.32 8.15 3.47
N ASN A 275 -11.39 9.08 3.24
CA ASN A 275 -11.20 9.84 2.02
C ASN A 275 -9.86 9.47 1.39
N GLY A 276 -9.83 9.35 0.06
CA GLY A 276 -8.64 9.04 -0.72
C GLY A 276 -7.90 7.76 -0.29
N PRO A 277 -8.59 6.62 -0.09
CA PRO A 277 -7.89 5.38 0.24
C PRO A 277 -6.97 4.98 -0.93
N GLY A 278 -5.73 4.67 -0.62
CA GLY A 278 -4.77 4.23 -1.63
C GLY A 278 -3.46 3.74 -1.03
N HIS A 279 -2.51 3.45 -1.93
CA HIS A 279 -1.23 2.80 -1.67
C HIS A 279 -1.35 1.74 -0.58
N HIS A 280 -2.00 0.65 -0.97
CA HIS A 280 -2.41 -0.44 -0.09
C HIS A 280 -1.46 -1.63 -0.20
N THR A 281 -1.53 -2.50 0.80
CA THR A 281 -0.85 -3.79 0.82
C THR A 281 -1.87 -4.90 1.10
N PHE A 282 -1.74 -6.01 0.38
CA PHE A 282 -2.45 -7.23 0.73
C PHE A 282 -1.64 -7.98 1.79
N VAL A 283 -2.26 -8.25 2.95
CA VAL A 283 -1.55 -8.89 4.07
C VAL A 283 -1.45 -10.40 3.87
N LEU A 284 -0.64 -10.79 2.88
CA LEU A 284 -0.42 -12.16 2.45
C LEU A 284 0.63 -12.85 3.30
N LEU A 285 0.58 -14.18 3.33
CA LEU A 285 1.65 -14.96 3.96
C LEU A 285 2.93 -14.75 3.15
N HIS A 286 3.96 -14.24 3.81
CA HIS A 286 5.28 -13.94 3.25
C HIS A 286 5.28 -12.88 2.12
N GLY A 287 4.17 -12.17 1.93
CA GLY A 287 3.99 -11.29 0.76
C GLY A 287 3.84 -12.06 -0.55
N ASP A 288 3.64 -13.38 -0.50
CA ASP A 288 3.61 -14.25 -1.68
C ASP A 288 2.20 -14.32 -2.25
N ILE A 289 2.04 -13.87 -3.50
CA ILE A 289 0.77 -13.93 -4.22
C ILE A 289 0.26 -15.36 -4.44
N ALA A 290 1.10 -16.39 -4.34
CA ALA A 290 0.64 -17.78 -4.33
C ALA A 290 -0.23 -18.11 -3.11
N THR A 291 -0.16 -17.29 -2.06
CA THR A 291 -0.97 -17.38 -0.84
C THR A 291 -2.21 -16.47 -0.86
N SER A 292 -2.53 -15.91 -2.04
CA SER A 292 -3.74 -15.12 -2.26
C SER A 292 -4.99 -15.91 -1.84
N PRO A 293 -5.99 -15.22 -1.28
CA PRO A 293 -7.14 -15.89 -0.69
C PRO A 293 -8.08 -16.55 -1.70
N PRO A 294 -8.87 -17.56 -1.28
CA PRO A 294 -9.97 -18.07 -2.08
C PRO A 294 -11.13 -17.06 -2.17
N ALA A 295 -12.09 -17.31 -3.05
CA ALA A 295 -13.33 -16.54 -3.10
C ALA A 295 -14.18 -16.74 -1.84
N GLY A 296 -14.88 -15.69 -1.40
CA GLY A 296 -15.85 -15.72 -0.30
C GLY A 296 -15.39 -15.00 0.96
N PRO A 297 -14.40 -15.51 1.71
CA PRO A 297 -13.96 -14.88 2.95
C PRO A 297 -13.30 -13.51 2.69
N ARG A 298 -13.37 -12.66 3.70
CA ARG A 298 -12.64 -11.39 3.74
C ARG A 298 -11.23 -11.61 4.29
N PHE A 299 -10.25 -10.96 3.68
CA PHE A 299 -8.84 -11.03 4.06
C PHE A 299 -8.31 -9.66 4.43
N PRO A 300 -7.35 -9.57 5.36
CA PRO A 300 -6.84 -8.28 5.82
C PRO A 300 -6.11 -7.53 4.69
N LEU A 301 -6.35 -6.23 4.61
CA LEU A 301 -5.48 -5.27 3.92
C LEU A 301 -5.08 -4.16 4.88
N MET A 302 -4.06 -3.42 4.50
CA MET A 302 -3.81 -2.09 5.05
C MET A 302 -3.68 -1.08 3.93
N TYR A 303 -4.07 0.16 4.18
CA TYR A 303 -4.03 1.25 3.21
C TYR A 303 -3.82 2.57 3.94
N HIS A 304 -3.42 3.62 3.24
CA HIS A 304 -3.47 4.96 3.82
C HIS A 304 -4.73 5.70 3.38
N ALA A 305 -5.25 6.58 4.24
CA ALA A 305 -6.34 7.48 3.91
C ALA A 305 -6.37 8.69 4.86
N VAL A 306 -7.29 9.62 4.60
CA VAL A 306 -7.64 10.72 5.50
C VAL A 306 -9.05 10.48 6.06
N ALA A 307 -9.28 10.77 7.34
CA ALA A 307 -10.61 10.59 7.95
C ALA A 307 -11.67 11.47 7.25
N LYS A 308 -12.89 10.93 7.07
CA LYS A 308 -14.02 11.69 6.52
C LYS A 308 -14.27 12.96 7.34
N GLY A 309 -14.55 14.07 6.66
CA GLY A 309 -14.73 15.39 7.29
C GLY A 309 -13.43 16.12 7.63
N THR A 310 -12.27 15.49 7.46
CA THR A 310 -10.96 16.15 7.58
C THR A 310 -10.49 16.65 6.21
N PRO A 311 -9.95 17.87 6.09
CA PRO A 311 -9.35 18.35 4.85
C PRO A 311 -8.23 17.42 4.37
N TYR A 312 -8.28 17.03 3.10
CA TYR A 312 -7.29 16.11 2.55
C TYR A 312 -5.93 16.79 2.42
N SER A 313 -4.89 16.17 3.00
CA SER A 313 -3.49 16.55 2.82
C SER A 313 -2.61 15.35 3.14
N TRP A 314 -1.38 15.33 2.60
CA TRP A 314 -0.40 14.28 2.93
C TRP A 314 -0.12 14.16 4.42
N ALA A 315 -0.11 15.29 5.13
CA ALA A 315 0.07 15.31 6.57
C ALA A 315 -1.09 14.62 7.30
N ASN A 316 -2.31 14.64 6.77
CA ASN A 316 -3.47 14.04 7.42
C ASN A 316 -3.66 12.56 7.10
N ARG A 317 -2.71 11.92 6.40
CA ARG A 317 -2.75 10.48 6.15
C ARG A 317 -2.43 9.70 7.42
N PHE A 318 -3.23 8.67 7.65
CA PHE A 318 -2.98 7.62 8.61
C PHE A 318 -3.01 6.28 7.89
N TRP A 319 -2.37 5.28 8.47
CA TRP A 319 -2.64 3.89 8.11
C TRP A 319 -3.99 3.47 8.65
N TYR A 320 -4.71 2.72 7.82
CA TYR A 320 -5.97 2.08 8.13
C TYR A 320 -5.82 0.58 7.97
N THR A 321 -6.49 -0.18 8.83
CA THR A 321 -6.79 -1.58 8.59
C THR A 321 -8.11 -1.69 7.86
N GLY A 322 -8.20 -2.68 6.97
CA GLY A 322 -9.42 -2.97 6.23
C GLY A 322 -9.45 -4.44 5.83
N THR A 323 -10.43 -4.80 5.02
CA THR A 323 -10.50 -6.13 4.42
C THR A 323 -10.89 -6.10 2.95
N PHE A 324 -10.52 -7.14 2.21
CA PHE A 324 -10.93 -7.31 0.81
C PHE A 324 -11.46 -8.72 0.60
N CYS A 325 -12.24 -8.91 -0.48
CA CYS A 325 -12.55 -10.25 -0.97
C CYS A 325 -12.65 -10.27 -2.49
N TRP A 326 -12.49 -11.47 -3.06
CA TRP A 326 -12.74 -11.70 -4.48
C TRP A 326 -14.24 -11.63 -4.79
N TRP A 327 -14.57 -10.91 -5.86
CA TRP A 327 -15.91 -10.69 -6.36
C TRP A 327 -16.03 -11.19 -7.81
N GLY A 328 -16.71 -12.33 -7.98
CA GLY A 328 -16.87 -12.98 -9.27
C GLY A 328 -17.91 -12.33 -10.18
N ASN A 329 -18.02 -12.86 -11.40
CA ASN A 329 -18.94 -12.38 -12.43
C ASN A 329 -18.80 -10.87 -12.74
N THR A 330 -17.59 -10.35 -12.59
CA THR A 330 -17.27 -8.95 -12.87
C THR A 330 -16.80 -8.84 -14.32
N THR A 331 -17.48 -8.00 -15.10
CA THR A 331 -17.15 -7.80 -16.52
C THR A 331 -16.29 -6.56 -16.70
N TYR A 332 -15.09 -6.75 -17.21
CA TYR A 332 -14.18 -5.70 -17.65
C TYR A 332 -14.51 -5.33 -19.09
N ARG A 333 -14.44 -4.04 -19.45
CA ARG A 333 -14.74 -3.54 -20.79
C ARG A 333 -13.64 -2.59 -21.25
N ARG A 334 -13.35 -2.62 -22.55
CA ARG A 334 -12.34 -1.79 -23.20
C ARG A 334 -12.74 -1.51 -24.64
N ALA A 335 -12.25 -0.40 -25.19
CA ALA A 335 -12.55 0.03 -26.56
C ALA A 335 -11.28 0.40 -27.31
N ASN A 336 -11.32 0.33 -28.64
CA ASN A 336 -10.20 0.70 -29.51
C ASN A 336 -8.92 -0.14 -29.26
N VAL A 337 -9.09 -1.43 -28.98
CA VAL A 337 -8.00 -2.37 -28.69
C VAL A 337 -8.07 -3.59 -29.62
N PRO A 338 -6.95 -4.31 -29.85
CA PRO A 338 -7.01 -5.63 -30.48
C PRO A 338 -7.66 -6.67 -29.56
N GLY A 339 -8.30 -7.68 -30.15
CA GLY A 339 -8.90 -8.81 -29.44
C GLY A 339 -10.26 -8.52 -28.81
N ALA A 340 -10.65 -9.32 -27.81
CA ALA A 340 -11.95 -9.19 -27.16
C ALA A 340 -12.08 -7.88 -26.37
N THR A 341 -13.21 -7.19 -26.55
CA THR A 341 -13.50 -5.89 -25.91
C THR A 341 -14.12 -6.02 -24.53
N SER A 342 -14.43 -7.25 -24.11
CA SER A 342 -14.83 -7.55 -22.74
C SER A 342 -14.30 -8.90 -22.29
N ASP A 343 -14.12 -9.04 -20.97
CA ASP A 343 -13.78 -10.31 -20.32
C ASP A 343 -14.42 -10.34 -18.92
N THR A 344 -14.92 -11.50 -18.53
CA THR A 344 -15.66 -11.67 -17.27
C THR A 344 -14.91 -12.63 -16.35
N GLY A 345 -14.75 -12.25 -15.09
CA GLY A 345 -14.08 -13.08 -14.09
C GLY A 345 -14.14 -12.46 -12.70
N PHE A 346 -13.05 -12.58 -11.95
CA PHE A 346 -12.92 -11.97 -10.63
C PHE A 346 -12.47 -10.51 -10.73
N SER A 347 -12.93 -9.71 -9.77
CA SER A 347 -12.37 -8.42 -9.36
C SER A 347 -12.41 -8.37 -7.83
N LEU A 348 -12.17 -7.22 -7.23
CA LEU A 348 -12.02 -7.09 -5.77
C LEU A 348 -13.08 -6.15 -5.19
N LYS A 349 -13.64 -6.53 -4.04
CA LYS A 349 -14.36 -5.60 -3.15
C LYS A 349 -13.51 -5.31 -1.94
N PHE A 350 -13.43 -4.03 -1.58
CA PHE A 350 -12.70 -3.51 -0.43
C PHE A 350 -13.69 -3.02 0.64
N PHE A 351 -13.28 -3.12 1.89
CA PHE A 351 -14.05 -2.73 3.06
C PHE A 351 -13.10 -2.01 4.03
N GLU A 352 -13.46 -0.78 4.37
CA GLU A 352 -12.81 0.02 5.43
C GLU A 352 -13.10 -0.51 6.84
#